data_AF-A0A8S3EV83-F1
#
_entry.id   AF-A0A8S3EV83-F1
#
_cell.length_a   1.000
_cell.length_b   1.000
_cell.length_c   1.000
_cell.angle_alpha   90.00
_cell.angle_beta   90.00
_cell.angle_gamma   90.00
#
_symmetry.space_group_name_H-M   'P 1'
#
loop_
_entity.id
_entity.type
_entity.pdbx_description
1 polymer ?
#
loop_
_entity_poly.entity_id
_entity_poly.type
_entity_poly.pdbx_seq_one_letter_code
_entity_poly.pdbx_strand_id
1 'polypeptide(L)'
;MALLVKNNGVIDVRVDIPKILWSSSNTAMSEDLSSSSNNTSSSSSSSSLENSLREFLALGEIDTSIKFACENQLYTHALIISYLTDKQSFEKTMQNIIFNLDNGDVLKTFYELGAGSIPSVVTNVTKAHYGDWKRHLAVILANRTDTNADFVDLCIKTMGDTFIASGRIYAGHFCYLIANVPFGSYRNNADKLAVIGSIHAGQSNLSFATIPNLQLTEVYDH
;
A
#
# COMPACT_ATOMS: atom_id res chain seq x y z
N MET A 1 -2.76 -23.15 4.65
CA MET A 1 -2.07 -24.18 5.45
C MET A 1 -1.02 -24.96 4.67
N ALA A 2 -1.29 -25.48 3.46
CA ALA A 2 -0.29 -26.26 2.71
C ALA A 2 0.92 -25.48 2.16
N LEU A 3 0.85 -24.15 2.06
CA LEU A 3 1.96 -23.30 1.58
C LEU A 3 2.83 -22.71 2.72
N LEU A 4 2.51 -22.97 3.98
CA LEU A 4 3.22 -22.44 5.15
C LEU A 4 4.47 -23.25 5.55
N VAL A 5 4.68 -24.43 4.93
CA VAL A 5 5.77 -25.35 5.27
C VAL A 5 6.77 -25.37 4.12
N LYS A 6 7.57 -24.31 3.97
CA LYS A 6 8.69 -24.36 3.02
C LYS A 6 10.03 -23.79 3.49
N ASN A 7 10.18 -23.42 4.76
CA ASN A 7 11.51 -23.18 5.33
C ASN A 7 11.52 -23.41 6.86
N ASN A 8 12.08 -24.56 7.28
CA ASN A 8 12.72 -24.83 8.58
C ASN A 8 12.06 -24.33 9.89
N GLY A 9 10.75 -24.11 9.94
CA GLY A 9 10.03 -23.75 11.17
C GLY A 9 10.25 -22.32 11.66
N VAL A 10 10.98 -21.47 10.93
CA VAL A 10 11.12 -20.04 11.23
C VAL A 10 10.61 -19.27 10.01
N ILE A 11 9.38 -18.76 10.13
CA ILE A 11 8.78 -17.89 9.11
C ILE A 11 9.29 -16.48 9.37
N ASP A 12 10.07 -15.92 8.43
CA ASP A 12 10.40 -14.50 8.50
C ASP A 12 9.22 -13.70 7.93
N VAL A 13 8.48 -13.04 8.83
CA VAL A 13 7.34 -12.17 8.51
C VAL A 13 7.72 -11.10 7.48
N ARG A 14 8.98 -10.65 7.44
CA ARG A 14 9.45 -9.62 6.50
C ARG A 14 9.71 -10.14 5.09
N VAL A 15 9.95 -11.44 4.92
CA VAL A 15 10.41 -12.02 3.64
C VAL A 15 9.43 -13.04 3.07
N ASP A 16 8.91 -13.93 3.90
CA ASP A 16 8.09 -15.05 3.45
C ASP A 16 6.63 -14.66 3.24
N ILE A 17 6.06 -13.87 4.17
CA ILE A 17 4.67 -13.42 4.08
C ILE A 17 4.44 -12.52 2.85
N PRO A 18 5.30 -11.53 2.53
CA PRO A 18 5.16 -10.74 1.31
C PRO A 18 5.16 -11.60 0.04
N LYS A 19 6.04 -12.60 -0.05
CA LYS A 19 6.12 -13.50 -1.21
C LYS A 19 4.85 -14.31 -1.38
N ILE A 20 4.31 -14.85 -0.29
CA ILE A 20 3.05 -15.61 -0.30
C ILE A 20 1.90 -14.71 -0.74
N LEU A 21 1.78 -13.52 -0.14
CA LEU A 21 0.74 -12.55 -0.48
C LEU A 21 0.80 -12.17 -1.96
N TRP A 22 2.00 -11.84 -2.46
CA TRP A 22 2.25 -11.50 -3.86
C TRP A 22 1.87 -12.62 -4.82
N SER A 23 2.34 -13.84 -4.57
CA SER A 23 2.04 -15.00 -5.41
C SER A 23 0.55 -15.34 -5.44
N SER A 24 -0.14 -15.25 -4.29
CA SER A 24 -1.55 -15.59 -4.17
C SER A 24 -2.47 -14.64 -4.92
N SER A 25 -2.00 -13.43 -5.18
CA SER A 25 -2.69 -12.43 -5.99
C SER A 25 -2.42 -12.61 -7.48
N ASN A 26 -1.22 -13.05 -7.87
CA ASN A 26 -0.93 -13.35 -9.28
C ASN A 26 -1.65 -14.60 -9.81
N THR A 27 -1.92 -15.60 -8.95
CA THR A 27 -2.70 -16.79 -9.36
C THR A 27 -4.14 -16.44 -9.76
N ALA A 28 -4.66 -15.28 -9.37
CA ALA A 28 -5.97 -14.79 -9.81
C ALA A 28 -5.95 -14.06 -11.16
N MET A 29 -4.76 -13.77 -11.72
CA MET A 29 -4.57 -12.86 -12.86
C MET A 29 -3.89 -13.51 -14.07
N SER A 30 -3.79 -14.85 -14.08
CA SER A 30 -3.08 -15.61 -15.13
C SER A 30 -3.95 -16.01 -16.34
N GLU A 31 -5.12 -15.42 -16.57
CA GLU A 31 -5.94 -15.73 -17.76
C GLU A 31 -5.96 -14.67 -18.87
N ASP A 32 -5.44 -13.45 -18.69
CA ASP A 32 -5.44 -12.46 -19.79
C ASP A 32 -4.14 -11.65 -19.86
N LEU A 33 -3.15 -12.18 -20.59
CA LEU A 33 -2.10 -11.37 -21.19
C LEU A 33 -1.85 -11.83 -22.64
N SER A 34 -2.74 -11.40 -23.54
CA SER A 34 -2.38 -11.24 -24.95
C SER A 34 -1.59 -9.95 -25.12
N SER A 35 -0.33 -10.12 -25.51
CA SER A 35 0.59 -9.11 -26.03
C SER A 35 -0.10 -8.01 -26.84
N SER A 36 0.06 -6.74 -26.43
CA SER A 36 -0.21 -5.59 -27.29
C SER A 36 1.06 -4.76 -27.44
N SER A 37 1.48 -4.70 -28.69
CA SER A 37 2.68 -4.08 -29.23
C SER A 37 2.74 -2.58 -29.00
N ASN A 38 3.95 -2.09 -28.75
CA ASN A 38 4.30 -0.68 -28.68
C ASN A 38 3.96 0.04 -30.01
N ASN A 39 3.04 1.00 -29.94
CA ASN A 39 2.86 2.01 -30.98
C ASN A 39 3.59 3.30 -30.56
N THR A 40 4.78 3.49 -31.12
CA THR A 40 5.56 4.74 -31.08
C THR A 40 4.91 5.78 -31.99
N SER A 41 4.12 6.68 -31.42
CA SER A 41 3.56 7.88 -32.09
C SER A 41 3.56 9.11 -31.15
N SER A 42 4.60 9.28 -30.33
CA SER A 42 4.71 10.31 -29.28
C SER A 42 5.95 11.23 -29.39
N SER A 43 6.71 11.16 -30.49
CA SER A 43 7.98 11.89 -30.64
C SER A 43 7.83 13.38 -30.97
N SER A 44 6.75 13.79 -31.63
CA SER A 44 6.59 15.17 -32.11
C SER A 44 6.11 16.12 -31.00
N SER A 45 5.14 15.69 -30.19
CA SER A 45 4.57 16.49 -29.10
C SER A 45 5.56 16.69 -27.95
N SER A 46 6.32 15.65 -27.59
CA SER A 46 7.35 15.70 -26.55
C SER A 46 8.42 16.76 -26.84
N SER A 47 8.91 16.84 -28.07
CA SER A 47 9.90 17.86 -28.46
C SER A 47 9.40 19.30 -28.32
N SER A 48 8.11 19.57 -28.55
CA SER A 48 7.52 20.90 -28.41
C SER A 48 7.43 21.33 -26.95
N LEU A 49 7.04 20.40 -26.07
CA LEU A 49 6.93 20.67 -24.63
C LEU A 49 8.32 20.93 -24.01
N GLU A 50 9.34 20.19 -24.46
CA GLU A 50 10.72 20.46 -24.05
C GLU A 50 11.22 21.83 -24.51
N ASN A 51 10.81 22.30 -25.70
CA ASN A 51 11.19 23.64 -26.17
C ASN A 51 10.55 24.75 -25.33
N SER A 52 9.28 24.62 -24.95
CA SER A 52 8.63 25.54 -24.02
C SER A 52 9.32 25.53 -22.65
N LEU A 53 9.74 24.35 -22.18
CA LEU A 53 10.51 24.23 -20.94
C LEU A 53 11.88 24.91 -21.04
N ARG A 54 12.58 24.81 -22.18
CA ARG A 54 13.82 25.55 -22.45
C ARG A 54 13.60 27.07 -22.40
N GLU A 55 12.46 27.56 -22.88
CA GLU A 55 12.11 28.99 -22.82
C GLU A 55 11.91 29.47 -21.38
N PHE A 56 11.10 28.76 -20.56
CA PHE A 56 10.94 29.11 -19.14
C PHE A 56 12.26 29.12 -18.37
N LEU A 57 13.14 28.15 -18.64
CA LEU A 57 14.47 28.10 -18.02
C LEU A 57 15.39 29.24 -18.50
N ALA A 58 15.31 29.62 -19.78
CA ALA A 58 16.09 30.75 -20.32
C ALA A 58 15.65 32.10 -19.72
N LEU A 59 14.37 32.23 -19.36
CA LEU A 59 13.81 33.40 -18.68
C LEU A 59 14.11 33.42 -17.17
N GLY A 60 14.68 32.34 -16.62
CA GLY A 60 14.97 32.20 -15.19
C GLY A 60 13.74 31.90 -14.33
N GLU A 61 12.61 31.55 -14.94
CA GLU A 61 11.37 31.25 -14.22
C GLU A 61 11.31 29.77 -13.81
N ILE A 62 12.00 29.44 -12.72
CA ILE A 62 12.12 28.05 -12.27
C ILE A 62 10.78 27.48 -11.77
N ASP A 63 10.04 28.23 -10.96
CA ASP A 63 8.77 27.76 -10.40
C ASP A 63 7.69 27.50 -11.46
N THR A 64 7.64 28.32 -12.51
CA THR A 64 6.69 28.13 -13.61
C THR A 64 7.08 26.93 -14.47
N SER A 65 8.38 26.73 -14.71
CA SER A 65 8.89 25.56 -15.44
C SER A 65 8.53 24.24 -14.73
N ILE A 66 8.62 24.19 -13.40
CA ILE A 66 8.28 22.99 -12.61
C ILE A 66 6.79 22.69 -12.69
N LYS A 67 5.93 23.72 -12.56
CA LYS A 67 4.47 23.56 -12.67
C LYS A 67 4.06 23.08 -14.05
N PHE A 68 4.60 23.73 -15.10
CA PHE A 68 4.37 23.34 -16.49
C PHE A 68 4.78 21.89 -16.75
N ALA A 69 5.95 21.47 -16.25
CA ALA A 69 6.42 20.10 -16.40
C ALA A 69 5.49 19.09 -15.69
N CYS A 70 4.95 19.42 -14.51
CA CYS A 70 4.02 18.55 -13.79
C CYS A 70 2.67 18.39 -14.52
N GLU A 71 2.11 19.49 -15.03
CA GLU A 71 0.84 19.50 -15.76
C GLU A 71 0.91 18.70 -17.06
N ASN A 72 2.08 18.70 -17.71
CA ASN A 72 2.33 17.99 -18.96
C ASN A 72 2.95 16.60 -18.78
N GLN A 73 2.95 16.05 -17.56
CA GLN A 73 3.51 14.71 -17.24
C GLN A 73 5.01 14.53 -17.58
N LEU A 74 5.78 15.62 -17.66
CA LEU A 74 7.24 15.61 -17.84
C LEU A 74 7.96 15.44 -16.49
N TYR A 75 7.60 14.39 -15.73
CA TYR A 75 8.01 14.22 -14.34
C TYR A 75 9.54 14.14 -14.15
N THR A 76 10.27 13.54 -15.09
CA THR A 76 11.74 13.48 -15.02
C THR A 76 12.36 14.88 -15.06
N HIS A 77 11.89 15.75 -15.96
CA HIS A 77 12.35 17.14 -16.03
C HIS A 77 11.96 17.91 -14.77
N ALA A 78 10.72 17.76 -14.30
CA ALA A 78 10.24 18.39 -13.08
C ALA A 78 11.10 17.99 -11.86
N LEU A 79 11.46 16.71 -11.72
CA LEU A 79 12.29 16.20 -10.63
C LEU A 79 13.73 16.73 -10.70
N ILE A 80 14.34 16.76 -11.89
CA ILE A 80 15.71 17.27 -12.05
C ILE A 80 15.75 18.77 -11.72
N ILE A 81 14.82 19.56 -12.27
CA ILE A 81 14.78 21.01 -12.05
C ILE A 81 14.52 21.31 -10.57
N SER A 82 13.51 20.67 -9.97
CA SER A 82 13.20 20.88 -8.55
C SER A 82 14.34 20.45 -7.62
N TYR A 83 15.03 19.34 -7.91
CA TYR A 83 16.20 18.89 -7.16
C TYR A 83 17.36 19.91 -7.20
N LEU A 84 17.58 20.55 -8.34
CA LEU A 84 18.62 21.56 -8.52
C LEU A 84 18.26 22.92 -7.90
N THR A 85 16.99 23.15 -7.57
CA THR A 85 16.50 24.44 -7.06
C THR A 85 16.59 24.49 -5.55
N ASP A 86 15.79 23.69 -4.87
CA ASP A 86 15.74 23.63 -3.41
C ASP A 86 14.99 22.39 -2.92
N LYS A 87 15.27 22.01 -1.66
CA LYS A 87 14.69 20.82 -1.04
C LYS A 87 13.16 20.87 -0.93
N GLN A 88 12.58 22.05 -0.65
CA GLN A 88 11.13 22.17 -0.45
C GLN A 88 10.37 22.04 -1.78
N SER A 89 10.90 22.60 -2.86
CA SER A 89 10.35 22.45 -4.20
C SER A 89 10.43 21.01 -4.66
N PHE A 90 11.56 20.32 -4.41
CA PHE A 90 11.67 18.88 -4.70
C PHE A 90 10.62 18.06 -3.96
N GLU A 91 10.44 18.26 -2.66
CA GLU A 91 9.43 17.54 -1.86
C GLU A 91 8.00 17.82 -2.38
N LYS A 92 7.66 19.08 -2.69
CA LYS A 92 6.34 19.44 -3.25
C LYS A 92 6.10 18.80 -4.61
N THR A 93 7.09 18.84 -5.50
CA THR A 93 7.01 18.24 -6.84
C THR A 93 6.88 16.72 -6.73
N MET A 94 7.66 16.08 -5.87
CA MET A 94 7.57 14.65 -5.60
C MET A 94 6.17 14.26 -5.11
N GLN A 95 5.62 14.99 -4.12
CA GLN A 95 4.27 14.73 -3.60
C GLN A 95 3.18 14.92 -4.66
N ASN A 96 3.30 15.93 -5.52
CA ASN A 96 2.38 16.12 -6.64
C ASN A 96 2.43 14.95 -7.64
N ILE A 97 3.64 14.48 -7.96
CA ILE A 97 3.82 13.31 -8.84
C ILE A 97 3.17 12.07 -8.22
N ILE A 98 3.47 11.79 -6.94
CA ILE A 98 2.88 10.66 -6.19
C ILE A 98 1.36 10.75 -6.15
N PHE A 99 0.81 11.94 -5.91
CA PHE A 99 -0.64 12.16 -5.85
C PHE A 99 -1.33 11.82 -7.18
N ASN A 100 -0.70 12.14 -8.31
CA ASN A 100 -1.24 11.89 -9.66
C ASN A 100 -1.18 10.41 -10.10
N LEU A 101 -0.44 9.53 -9.41
CA LEU A 101 -0.50 8.10 -9.66
C LEU A 101 -1.86 7.51 -9.25
N ASP A 102 -2.26 6.41 -9.90
CA ASP A 102 -3.47 5.69 -9.54
C ASP A 102 -3.37 5.12 -8.12
N ASN A 103 -4.47 5.22 -7.36
CA ASN A 103 -4.57 4.68 -6.01
C ASN A 103 -4.48 3.15 -5.98
N GLY A 104 -4.82 2.49 -7.09
CA GLY A 104 -4.67 1.03 -7.25
C GLY A 104 -3.26 0.57 -7.57
N ASP A 105 -2.32 1.48 -7.87
CA ASP A 105 -0.95 1.11 -8.20
C ASP A 105 -0.13 0.85 -6.94
N VAL A 106 0.54 -0.31 -6.92
CA VAL A 106 1.46 -0.70 -5.86
C VAL A 106 2.68 0.22 -5.79
N LEU A 107 3.08 0.83 -6.91
CA LEU A 107 4.17 1.82 -6.94
C LEU A 107 3.83 3.04 -6.09
N LYS A 108 2.59 3.53 -6.16
CA LYS A 108 2.13 4.63 -5.31
C LYS A 108 2.25 4.28 -3.83
N THR A 109 1.88 3.06 -3.46
CA THR A 109 2.02 2.57 -2.08
C THR A 109 3.47 2.58 -1.61
N PHE A 110 4.40 2.13 -2.47
CA PHE A 110 5.83 2.17 -2.15
C PHE A 110 6.34 3.60 -1.98
N TYR A 111 5.95 4.52 -2.87
CA TYR A 111 6.40 5.92 -2.79
C TYR A 111 5.83 6.66 -1.57
N GLU A 112 4.55 6.47 -1.25
CA GLU A 112 3.93 7.07 -0.06
C GLU A 112 4.60 6.56 1.22
N LEU A 113 4.86 5.24 1.29
CA LEU A 113 5.56 4.63 2.41
C LEU A 113 6.99 5.17 2.56
N GLY A 114 7.73 5.27 1.44
CA GLY A 114 9.09 5.81 1.43
C GLY A 114 9.15 7.30 1.80
N ALA A 115 8.09 8.05 1.50
CA ALA A 115 7.95 9.44 1.91
C ALA A 115 7.55 9.61 3.40
N GLY A 116 7.31 8.51 4.14
CA GLY A 116 6.88 8.55 5.54
C GLY A 116 5.41 8.91 5.74
N SER A 117 4.61 8.85 4.67
CA SER A 117 3.16 9.09 4.70
C SER A 117 2.39 7.78 4.75
N ILE A 118 1.28 7.74 5.49
CA ILE A 118 0.41 6.56 5.49
C ILE A 118 -0.16 6.39 4.08
N PRO A 119 0.03 5.24 3.41
CA PRO A 119 -0.43 5.07 2.04
C PRO A 119 -1.94 5.28 1.88
N SER A 120 -2.35 5.90 0.79
CA SER A 120 -3.76 6.24 0.53
C SER A 120 -4.66 4.99 0.45
N VAL A 121 -4.11 3.86 0.00
CA VAL A 121 -4.79 2.56 -0.06
C VAL A 121 -5.15 2.01 1.32
N VAL A 122 -4.41 2.42 2.36
CA VAL A 122 -4.60 1.96 3.75
C VAL A 122 -5.81 2.67 4.40
N THR A 123 -6.13 3.89 3.96
CA THR A 123 -7.17 4.74 4.57
C THR A 123 -8.45 4.82 3.73
N ASN A 124 -8.41 4.52 2.43
CA ASN A 124 -9.56 4.65 1.55
C ASN A 124 -10.39 3.35 1.46
N VAL A 125 -11.71 3.46 1.67
CA VAL A 125 -12.66 2.33 1.79
C VAL A 125 -13.34 1.96 0.46
N THR A 126 -12.93 2.54 -0.67
CA THR A 126 -13.69 2.34 -1.91
C THR A 126 -13.42 0.97 -2.53
N LYS A 127 -14.49 0.17 -2.66
CA LYS A 127 -14.51 -1.23 -3.15
C LYS A 127 -13.87 -1.42 -4.54
N ALA A 128 -13.78 -0.35 -5.33
CA ALA A 128 -13.17 -0.34 -6.67
C ALA A 128 -11.63 -0.25 -6.64
N HIS A 129 -11.03 0.32 -5.58
CA HIS A 129 -9.59 0.60 -5.50
C HIS A 129 -8.82 -0.34 -4.57
N TYR A 130 -9.50 -1.20 -3.81
CA TYR A 130 -8.82 -2.16 -2.93
C TYR A 130 -7.99 -3.21 -3.68
N GLY A 131 -8.25 -3.40 -4.98
CA GLY A 131 -7.54 -4.32 -5.85
C GLY A 131 -7.16 -5.64 -5.17
N ASP A 132 -5.96 -6.11 -5.52
CA ASP A 132 -5.24 -7.11 -4.75
C ASP A 132 -4.60 -6.48 -3.50
N TRP A 133 -5.39 -6.20 -2.46
CA TRP A 133 -4.91 -5.63 -1.20
C TRP A 133 -3.69 -6.36 -0.59
N LYS A 134 -3.58 -7.66 -0.91
CA LYS A 134 -2.43 -8.49 -0.56
C LYS A 134 -1.12 -7.98 -1.18
N ARG A 135 -1.13 -7.47 -2.42
CA ARG A 135 0.05 -6.87 -3.07
C ARG A 135 0.49 -5.60 -2.37
N HIS A 136 -0.46 -4.75 -1.98
CA HIS A 136 -0.16 -3.53 -1.21
C HIS A 136 0.42 -3.88 0.16
N LEU A 137 -0.20 -4.81 0.88
CA LEU A 137 0.31 -5.29 2.17
C LEU A 137 1.69 -5.96 2.04
N ALA A 138 1.92 -6.73 0.97
CA ALA A 138 3.21 -7.34 0.68
C ALA A 138 4.30 -6.27 0.53
N VAL A 139 4.03 -5.19 -0.20
CA VAL A 139 4.98 -4.09 -0.36
C VAL A 139 5.25 -3.36 0.95
N ILE A 140 4.22 -3.10 1.74
CA ILE A 140 4.37 -2.47 3.07
C ILE A 140 5.27 -3.33 3.97
N LEU A 141 5.05 -4.64 3.98
CA LEU A 141 5.83 -5.57 4.80
C LEU A 141 7.25 -5.80 4.32
N ALA A 142 7.46 -5.95 3.01
CA ALA A 142 8.77 -6.20 2.44
C ALA A 142 9.74 -5.02 2.64
N ASN A 143 9.21 -3.81 2.79
CA ASN A 143 9.99 -2.58 3.02
C ASN A 143 10.07 -2.18 4.50
N ARG A 144 9.77 -3.13 5.41
CA ARG A 144 10.01 -2.96 6.84
C ARG A 144 11.49 -3.06 7.16
N THR A 145 12.04 -1.97 7.67
CA THR A 145 13.37 -1.89 8.27
C THR A 145 13.26 -1.79 9.79
N ASP A 146 14.38 -1.85 10.50
CA ASP A 146 14.39 -1.65 11.96
C ASP A 146 14.09 -0.20 12.34
N THR A 147 14.38 0.75 11.44
CA THR A 147 14.17 2.18 11.67
C THR A 147 12.73 2.65 11.44
N ASN A 148 11.97 1.95 10.60
CA ASN A 148 10.58 2.30 10.27
C ASN A 148 9.55 1.29 10.82
N ALA A 149 9.97 0.35 11.67
CA ALA A 149 9.14 -0.76 12.15
C ALA A 149 7.82 -0.29 12.77
N ASP A 150 7.87 0.68 13.68
CA ASP A 150 6.69 1.23 14.37
C ASP A 150 5.71 1.89 13.39
N PHE A 151 6.24 2.58 12.37
CA PHE A 151 5.46 3.24 11.34
C PHE A 151 4.80 2.22 10.40
N VAL A 152 5.52 1.17 10.02
CA VAL A 152 4.97 0.06 9.23
C VAL A 152 3.85 -0.64 10.02
N ASP A 153 4.05 -0.90 11.31
CA ASP A 153 3.00 -1.48 12.18
C ASP A 153 1.78 -0.55 12.28
N LEU A 154 1.98 0.76 12.35
CA LEU A 154 0.89 1.72 12.30
C LEU A 154 0.11 1.60 10.99
N CYS A 155 0.80 1.59 9.84
CA CYS A 155 0.16 1.44 8.53
C CYS A 155 -0.66 0.14 8.44
N ILE A 156 -0.10 -0.98 8.91
CA ILE A 156 -0.80 -2.28 8.89
C ILE A 156 -2.01 -2.26 9.82
N LYS A 157 -1.89 -1.69 11.02
CA LYS A 157 -3.02 -1.54 11.95
C LYS A 157 -4.13 -0.66 11.36
N THR A 158 -3.78 0.46 10.75
CA THR A 158 -4.75 1.32 10.07
C THR A 158 -5.43 0.58 8.92
N MET A 159 -4.69 -0.24 8.17
CA MET A 159 -5.27 -1.06 7.10
C MET A 159 -6.28 -2.07 7.68
N GLY A 160 -5.94 -2.65 8.83
CA GLY A 160 -6.83 -3.51 9.60
C GLY A 160 -8.11 -2.81 10.04
N ASP A 161 -8.00 -1.61 10.62
CA ASP A 161 -9.13 -0.79 11.05
C ASP A 161 -10.07 -0.50 9.85
N THR A 162 -9.50 -0.12 8.71
CA THR A 162 -10.25 0.16 7.46
C THR A 162 -10.96 -1.10 6.93
N PHE A 163 -10.34 -2.28 7.04
CA PHE A 163 -10.98 -3.54 6.66
C PHE A 163 -12.14 -3.92 7.57
N ILE A 164 -11.99 -3.74 8.87
CA ILE A 164 -13.06 -4.01 9.84
C ILE A 164 -14.24 -3.07 9.59
N ALA A 165 -13.98 -1.78 9.40
CA ALA A 165 -15.01 -0.78 9.08
C ALA A 165 -15.76 -1.09 7.77
N SER A 166 -15.11 -1.75 6.81
CA SER A 166 -15.73 -2.16 5.54
C SER A 166 -16.35 -3.56 5.56
N GLY A 167 -16.37 -4.24 6.71
CA GLY A 167 -16.95 -5.58 6.89
C GLY A 167 -16.07 -6.75 6.44
N ARG A 168 -14.80 -6.50 6.08
CA ARG A 168 -13.83 -7.54 5.68
C ARG A 168 -13.05 -8.06 6.90
N ILE A 169 -13.77 -8.77 7.78
CA ILE A 169 -13.26 -9.17 9.11
C ILE A 169 -11.96 -9.97 9.03
N TYR A 170 -11.89 -10.98 8.16
CA TYR A 170 -10.70 -11.83 8.03
C TYR A 170 -9.47 -11.08 7.54
N ALA A 171 -9.63 -10.13 6.60
CA ALA A 171 -8.52 -9.30 6.13
C ALA A 171 -8.05 -8.33 7.22
N GLY A 172 -8.99 -7.76 7.99
CA GLY A 172 -8.67 -6.89 9.11
C GLY A 172 -7.90 -7.62 10.23
N HIS A 173 -8.38 -8.79 10.63
CA HIS A 173 -7.70 -9.61 11.63
C HIS A 173 -6.36 -10.13 11.14
N PHE A 174 -6.23 -10.47 9.86
CA PHE A 174 -4.94 -10.83 9.27
C PHE A 174 -3.91 -9.68 9.41
N CYS A 175 -4.31 -8.43 9.16
CA CYS A 175 -3.45 -7.27 9.42
C CYS A 175 -3.07 -7.15 10.91
N TYR A 176 -4.00 -7.36 11.84
CA TYR A 176 -3.71 -7.32 13.28
C TYR A 176 -2.72 -8.39 13.74
N LEU A 177 -2.85 -9.62 13.22
CA LEU A 177 -1.90 -10.70 13.51
C LEU A 177 -0.49 -10.36 13.02
N ILE A 178 -0.39 -9.81 11.81
CA ILE A 178 0.89 -9.39 11.23
C ILE A 178 1.52 -8.23 12.01
N ALA A 179 0.71 -7.28 12.48
CA ALA A 179 1.17 -6.17 13.31
C ALA A 179 1.33 -6.55 14.80
N ASN A 180 1.27 -7.85 15.12
CA ASN A 180 1.42 -8.40 16.46
C ASN A 180 0.51 -7.71 17.52
N VAL A 181 -0.73 -7.41 17.14
CA VAL A 181 -1.73 -6.84 18.06
C VAL A 181 -2.13 -7.92 19.08
N PRO A 182 -2.03 -7.66 20.39
CA PRO A 182 -2.33 -8.67 21.40
C PRO A 182 -3.82 -9.03 21.39
N PHE A 183 -4.09 -10.30 21.74
CA PHE A 183 -5.45 -10.75 22.03
C PHE A 183 -5.93 -10.12 23.34
N GLY A 184 -7.07 -9.46 23.26
CA GLY A 184 -7.74 -8.85 24.39
C GLY A 184 -8.99 -9.62 24.82
N SER A 185 -9.72 -9.04 25.77
CA SER A 185 -10.95 -9.61 26.27
C SER A 185 -12.11 -9.23 25.36
N TYR A 186 -12.91 -10.23 24.95
CA TYR A 186 -14.14 -9.99 24.18
C TYR A 186 -15.15 -9.06 24.88
N ARG A 187 -15.00 -8.87 26.21
CA ARG A 187 -15.86 -8.00 27.03
C ARG A 187 -15.44 -6.53 26.95
N ASN A 188 -14.24 -6.26 26.46
CA ASN A 188 -13.69 -4.93 26.32
C ASN A 188 -13.77 -4.49 24.86
N ASN A 189 -14.70 -3.59 24.55
CA ASN A 189 -14.86 -3.06 23.19
C ASN A 189 -13.66 -2.25 22.69
N ALA A 190 -12.71 -1.89 23.56
CA ALA A 190 -11.47 -1.23 23.16
C ALA A 190 -10.44 -2.20 22.57
N ASP A 191 -10.59 -3.51 22.82
CA ASP A 191 -9.66 -4.51 22.32
C ASP A 191 -9.95 -4.77 20.84
N LYS A 192 -8.90 -4.71 20.01
CA LYS A 192 -9.05 -4.83 18.54
C LYS A 192 -9.20 -6.27 18.07
N LEU A 193 -8.76 -7.24 18.86
CA LEU A 193 -8.75 -8.67 18.52
C LEU A 193 -9.04 -9.49 19.77
N ALA A 194 -10.06 -10.36 19.71
CA ALA A 194 -10.39 -11.29 20.81
C ALA A 194 -10.58 -12.73 20.28
N VAL A 195 -11.27 -12.88 19.15
CA VAL A 195 -11.42 -14.15 18.43
C VAL A 195 -11.23 -13.89 16.94
N ILE A 196 -10.39 -14.70 16.27
CA ILE A 196 -10.11 -14.55 14.84
C ILE A 196 -11.41 -14.76 14.04
N GLY A 197 -11.65 -13.91 13.02
CA GLY A 197 -12.83 -14.05 12.15
C GLY A 197 -14.14 -13.51 12.70
N SER A 198 -14.12 -12.78 13.83
CA SER A 198 -15.35 -12.25 14.44
C SER A 198 -15.18 -10.87 15.06
N ILE A 199 -16.19 -10.02 14.95
CA ILE A 199 -16.21 -8.72 15.64
C ILE A 199 -16.99 -8.91 16.95
N HIS A 200 -16.33 -8.68 18.08
CA HIS A 200 -16.94 -8.71 19.42
C HIS A 200 -17.44 -7.32 19.85
N ALA A 201 -16.86 -6.25 19.29
CA ALA A 201 -17.25 -4.87 19.57
C ALA A 201 -18.74 -4.65 19.27
N GLY A 202 -19.53 -4.35 20.31
CA GLY A 202 -20.96 -4.09 20.21
C GLY A 202 -21.87 -5.33 20.17
N GLN A 203 -21.33 -6.54 20.36
CA GLN A 203 -22.14 -7.76 20.50
C GLN A 203 -22.35 -8.10 21.98
N SER A 204 -23.62 -8.27 22.38
CA SER A 204 -23.99 -8.64 23.75
C SER A 204 -23.97 -10.15 24.02
N ASN A 205 -23.89 -10.98 22.97
CA ASN A 205 -23.99 -12.44 23.04
C ASN A 205 -22.74 -13.12 22.47
N LEU A 206 -22.52 -14.40 22.79
CA LEU A 206 -21.45 -15.26 22.26
C LEU A 206 -21.63 -15.65 20.77
N SER A 207 -22.52 -14.99 20.02
CA SER A 207 -22.79 -15.26 18.60
C SER A 207 -21.56 -15.11 17.70
N PHE A 208 -20.56 -14.36 18.14
CA PHE A 208 -19.28 -14.18 17.44
C PHE A 208 -18.37 -15.42 17.52
N ALA A 209 -18.53 -16.26 18.55
CA ALA A 209 -17.68 -17.43 18.84
C ALA A 209 -18.16 -18.68 18.09
N THR A 210 -18.11 -18.64 16.77
CA THR A 210 -18.42 -19.82 15.94
C THR A 210 -17.29 -20.86 16.02
N ILE A 211 -17.62 -22.14 15.82
CA ILE A 211 -16.64 -23.24 15.87
C ILE A 211 -15.43 -22.99 14.94
N PRO A 212 -15.60 -22.55 13.67
CA PRO A 212 -14.45 -22.26 12.80
C PRO A 212 -13.55 -21.14 13.33
N ASN A 213 -14.13 -20.10 13.93
CA ASN A 213 -13.38 -18.98 14.49
C ASN A 213 -12.60 -19.38 15.75
N LEU A 214 -13.19 -20.24 16.58
CA LEU A 214 -12.53 -20.81 17.75
C LEU A 214 -11.36 -21.71 17.32
N GLN A 215 -11.57 -22.61 16.35
CA GLN A 215 -10.51 -23.46 15.81
C GLN A 215 -9.37 -22.66 15.18
N LEU A 216 -9.67 -21.59 14.43
CA LEU A 216 -8.65 -20.70 13.88
C LEU A 216 -7.84 -20.00 14.97
N THR A 217 -8.49 -19.61 16.07
CA THR A 217 -7.83 -18.97 17.21
C THR A 217 -6.98 -19.96 17.99
N GLU A 218 -7.48 -21.18 18.21
CA GLU A 218 -6.74 -22.30 18.84
C GLU A 218 -5.49 -22.69 18.04
N VAL A 219 -5.60 -22.77 16.71
CA VAL A 219 -4.47 -23.04 15.81
C VAL A 219 -3.41 -21.94 15.84
N TYR A 220 -3.77 -20.70 16.16
CA TYR A 220 -2.80 -19.61 16.29
C TYR A 220 -2.05 -19.66 17.62
N ASP A 221 -2.70 -20.11 18.69
CA ASP A 221 -2.11 -20.18 20.04
C ASP A 221 -1.16 -21.39 20.22
N HIS A 222 -1.29 -22.40 19.35
CA HIS A 222 -0.49 -23.64 19.35
C HIS A 222 0.64 -23.64 18.31
#